data_AF-A0A2G9M6E4-F1
#
_entry.id   AF-A0A2G9M6E4-F1
#
_cell.length_a   1.000
_cell.length_b   1.000
_cell.length_c   1.000
_cell.angle_alpha   90.00
_cell.angle_beta   90.00
_cell.angle_gamma   90.00
#
_symmetry.space_group_name_H-M   'P 1'
#
loop_
_entity.id
_entity.type
_entity.pdbx_description
1 polymer ?
#
loop_
_entity_poly.entity_id
_entity_poly.type
_entity_poly.pdbx_seq_one_letter_code
_entity_poly.pdbx_strand_id
1 'polypeptide(L)' 'MKTQIMGILNVTPDSFSDGGLYVDVNKAVQHAKQMVQDGADIIDVGGE' A
#
# COMPACT_ATOMS: atom_id res chain seq x y z
N MET A 1 13.28 2.73 24.19
CA MET A 1 13.10 2.86 22.73
C MET A 1 12.03 1.87 22.31
N LYS A 2 11.05 2.27 21.49
CA LYS A 2 10.01 1.37 20.96
C LYS A 2 10.45 0.93 19.56
N THR A 3 10.40 -0.36 19.26
CA THR A 3 10.57 -0.85 17.88
C THR A 3 9.40 -0.39 17.04
N GLN A 4 9.67 0.20 15.88
CA GLN A 4 8.65 0.61 14.93
C GLN A 4 8.46 -0.44 13.84
N ILE A 5 7.21 -0.67 13.45
CA ILE A 5 6.85 -1.57 12.36
C ILE A 5 6.65 -0.74 11.10
N MET A 6 7.38 -1.09 10.03
CA MET A 6 7.22 -0.51 8.71
C MET A 6 6.55 -1.51 7.79
N GLY A 7 5.40 -1.13 7.24
CA GLY A 7 4.73 -1.90 6.21
C GLY A 7 5.14 -1.43 4.81
N ILE A 8 5.31 -2.35 3.88
CA ILE A 8 5.71 -2.06 2.50
C ILE A 8 4.50 -2.24 1.58
N LEU A 9 4.11 -1.17 0.89
CA LEU A 9 2.98 -1.13 -0.03
C LEU A 9 3.49 -0.93 -1.46
N ASN A 10 3.52 -2.00 -2.24
CA ASN A 10 3.87 -1.95 -3.67
C ASN A 10 2.61 -1.74 -4.51
N VAL A 11 2.64 -0.74 -5.39
CA VAL A 11 1.54 -0.31 -6.27
C VAL A 11 2.05 -0.36 -7.71
N THR A 12 2.11 -1.56 -8.29
CA THR A 12 2.60 -1.75 -9.67
C THR A 12 1.44 -2.02 -10.65
N PRO A 13 1.49 -1.47 -11.88
CA PRO A 13 0.45 -1.70 -12.90
C PRO A 13 0.36 -3.16 -13.37
N ASP A 14 1.45 -3.91 -13.25
CA ASP A 14 1.61 -5.28 -13.78
C ASP A 14 0.74 -6.35 -13.08
N SER A 15 -0.05 -5.95 -12.08
CA SER A 15 -0.97 -6.86 -11.38
C SER A 15 -2.41 -6.88 -11.91
N PHE A 16 -2.76 -6.07 -12.92
CA PHE A 16 -4.17 -5.94 -13.34
C PHE A 16 -4.40 -5.72 -14.84
N SER A 17 -5.03 -6.71 -15.47
CA SER A 17 -5.77 -6.55 -16.72
C SER A 17 -6.91 -5.54 -16.54
N ASP A 18 -7.07 -4.65 -17.52
CA ASP A 18 -8.23 -3.80 -17.82
C ASP A 18 -8.39 -2.48 -17.03
N GLY A 19 -7.80 -1.38 -17.54
CA GLY A 19 -8.36 -0.02 -17.34
C GLY A 19 -7.53 1.00 -16.54
N GLY A 20 -6.23 1.11 -16.85
CA GLY A 20 -5.19 1.86 -16.12
C GLY A 20 -5.29 3.39 -15.93
N LEU A 21 -6.48 3.96 -15.71
CA LEU A 21 -6.62 5.36 -15.24
C LEU A 21 -7.11 5.49 -13.79
N TYR A 22 -7.73 4.45 -13.22
CA TYR A 22 -8.25 4.44 -11.85
C TYR A 22 -7.81 3.21 -11.02
N VAL A 23 -7.06 2.30 -11.66
CA VAL A 23 -6.35 1.19 -11.00
C VAL A 23 -5.06 1.80 -10.42
N ASP A 24 -4.79 1.87 -9.12
CA ASP A 24 -5.48 1.25 -7.98
C ASP A 24 -5.32 2.11 -6.72
N VAL A 25 -5.38 3.44 -6.84
CA VAL A 25 -5.15 4.38 -5.72
C VAL A 25 -6.10 4.08 -4.56
N ASN A 26 -7.37 3.76 -4.86
CA ASN A 26 -8.33 3.42 -3.81
C ASN A 26 -7.95 2.11 -3.09
N LYS A 27 -7.53 1.05 -3.81
CA LYS A 27 -7.11 -0.19 -3.14
C LYS A 27 -5.78 -0.01 -2.40
N ALA A 28 -4.84 0.75 -2.94
CA ALA A 28 -3.61 1.12 -2.24
C ALA A 28 -3.92 1.85 -0.92
N VAL A 29 -4.85 2.80 -0.95
CA VAL A 29 -5.32 3.52 0.25
C VAL A 29 -6.03 2.58 1.23
N GLN A 30 -6.88 1.66 0.76
CA GLN A 30 -7.54 0.69 1.65
C GLN A 30 -6.53 -0.27 2.28
N HIS A 31 -5.53 -0.73 1.52
CA HIS A 31 -4.46 -1.58 2.02
C HIS A 31 -3.61 -0.83 3.05
N ALA A 32 -3.23 0.43 2.78
CA ALA A 32 -2.54 1.27 3.74
C ALA A 32 -3.34 1.42 5.05
N LYS A 33 -4.66 1.63 4.97
CA LYS A 33 -5.53 1.70 6.16
C LYS A 33 -5.54 0.39 6.94
N GLN A 34 -5.56 -0.75 6.25
CA GLN A 34 -5.49 -2.05 6.90
C GLN A 34 -4.14 -2.23 7.62
N MET A 35 -3.03 -1.84 6.99
CA MET A 35 -1.70 -1.91 7.60
C MET A 35 -1.60 -1.08 8.88
N VAL A 36 -2.23 0.10 8.91
CA VAL A 36 -2.34 0.90 10.15
C VAL A 36 -3.16 0.17 11.22
N GLN A 37 -4.28 -0.46 10.84
CA GLN A 37 -5.09 -1.25 11.78
C GLN A 37 -4.34 -2.47 12.32
N ASP A 38 -3.47 -3.06 11.51
CA ASP A 38 -2.64 -4.22 11.86
C ASP A 38 -1.40 -3.82 12.69
N GLY A 39 -1.15 -2.52 12.88
CA GLY A 39 -0.12 -2.00 13.78
C GLY A 39 1.13 -1.45 13.10
N ALA A 40 1.10 -1.15 11.80
CA ALA A 40 2.18 -0.43 11.14
C ALA A 40 2.30 1.01 11.70
N ASP A 41 3.50 1.38 12.16
CA ASP A 41 3.81 2.75 12.56
C ASP A 41 4.23 3.61 11.33
N ILE A 42 4.77 2.97 10.29
CA ILE A 42 5.25 3.60 9.05
C ILE A 42 4.77 2.77 7.85
N ILE A 43 4.44 3.44 6.74
CA ILE A 43 4.13 2.80 5.46
C ILE A 43 5.09 3.34 4.40
N ASP A 44 5.83 2.44 3.76
CA ASP A 44 6.69 2.72 2.62
C ASP A 44 5.93 2.35 1.33
N VAL A 45 5.82 3.28 0.38
CA VAL A 45 4.99 3.11 -0.83
C VAL A 45 5.86 3.18 -2.06
N GLY A 46 5.90 2.10 -2.85
CA GLY A 46 6.64 2.02 -4.11
C GLY A 46 5.72 1.69 -5.28
N GLY A 47 6.00 2.16 -6.49
CA GLY A 47 5.13 1.96 -7.65
C GLY A 47 5.84 1.96 -8.99
N GLU A 48 6.92 1.18 -9.10
CA GLU A 48 7.65 0.95 -10.35
C GLU A 48 6.82 0.22 -11.41
#